data_AF-A0A6A0HC20-F1
#
_entry.id   AF-A0A6A0HC20-F1
#
_cell.length_a   1.000
_cell.length_b   1.000
_cell.length_c   1.000
_cell.angle_alpha   90.00
_cell.angle_beta   90.00
_cell.angle_gamma   90.00
#
_symmetry.space_group_name_H-M   'P 1'
#
loop_
_entity.id
_entity.type
_entity.pdbx_description
1 polymer ?
#
loop_
_entity_poly.entity_id
_entity_poly.type
_entity_poly.pdbx_seq_one_letter_code
_entity_poly.pdbx_strand_id
1 'polypeptide(L)' 'MYKASRPQPSVSWWSDGIKLPTKSQVMRSGDIRADLDVPEIGRSYQSKSFTCEASNNKQTQPLHKKIGLSMNCE' A
#
# COMPACT_ATOMS: atom_id res chain seq x y z
N MET A 1 1.51 15.00 -19.09
CA MET A 1 2.90 14.53 -18.95
C MET A 1 2.91 13.31 -18.06
N TYR A 2 3.25 12.14 -18.61
CA TYR A 2 3.35 10.88 -17.88
C TYR A 2 4.58 10.94 -16.96
N LYS A 3 4.38 11.06 -15.65
CA LYS A 3 5.44 10.92 -14.63
C LYS A 3 5.81 9.44 -14.50
N ALA A 4 6.41 8.86 -15.53
CA ALA A 4 6.86 7.48 -15.52
C ALA A 4 8.25 7.37 -14.87
N SER A 5 8.31 6.97 -13.60
CA SER A 5 9.56 6.45 -13.04
C SER A 5 9.97 5.21 -13.84
N ARG A 6 11.23 5.11 -14.24
CA ARG A 6 11.81 3.95 -14.94
C ARG A 6 12.82 3.28 -14.00
N PRO A 7 12.77 1.95 -13.79
CA PRO A 7 11.75 1.00 -14.22
C PRO A 7 10.36 1.34 -13.67
N GLN A 8 9.32 0.77 -14.28
CA GLN A 8 7.94 1.01 -13.87
C GLN A 8 7.77 0.68 -12.37
N PRO A 9 7.24 1.61 -11.55
CA PRO A 9 7.05 1.34 -10.14
C PRO A 9 6.02 0.24 -9.90
N SER A 10 6.00 -0.26 -8.68
CA SER A 10 4.94 -1.11 -8.15
C SER A 10 4.57 -0.59 -6.76
N VAL A 11 3.30 -0.75 -6.41
CA VAL A 11 2.78 -0.41 -5.08
C VAL A 11 2.27 -1.69 -4.44
N SER A 12 2.62 -1.91 -3.17
CA SER A 12 2.19 -3.08 -2.42
C SER A 12 1.80 -2.72 -0.99
N TRP A 13 0.93 -3.53 -0.41
CA TRP A 13 0.48 -3.36 0.97
C TRP A 13 1.10 -4.40 1.89
N TRP A 14 1.42 -3.98 3.11
CA TRP A 14 2.03 -4.79 4.14
C TRP A 14 1.34 -4.57 5.48
N SER A 15 1.25 -5.62 6.30
CA SER A 15 0.84 -5.56 7.71
C SER A 15 1.82 -6.38 8.52
N ASP A 16 2.37 -5.81 9.59
CA ASP A 16 3.27 -6.53 10.52
C ASP A 16 4.46 -7.24 9.82
N GLY A 17 4.98 -6.62 8.75
CA GLY A 17 6.08 -7.17 7.95
C GLY A 17 5.66 -8.24 6.92
N ILE A 18 4.37 -8.57 6.83
CA ILE A 18 3.82 -9.55 5.89
C ILE A 18 3.17 -8.83 4.72
N LYS A 19 3.52 -9.22 3.49
CA LYS A 19 2.93 -8.68 2.26
C LYS A 19 1.49 -9.18 2.10
N LEU A 20 0.57 -8.25 1.88
CA LEU A 20 -0.85 -8.53 1.68
C LEU A 20 -1.15 -8.84 0.20
N PRO A 21 -2.18 -9.66 -0.09
CA PRO A 21 -2.53 -10.06 -1.45
C PRO A 21 -3.28 -8.94 -2.20
N THR A 22 -2.56 -7.90 -2.61
CA THR A 22 -3.10 -6.79 -3.41
C THR A 22 -2.51 -6.76 -4.81
N LYS A 23 -3.25 -6.23 -5.79
CA LYS A 23 -2.76 -6.04 -7.16
C LYS A 23 -2.42 -4.58 -7.41
N SER A 24 -1.23 -4.33 -7.97
CA SER A 24 -0.85 -3.01 -8.46
C SER A 24 -1.35 -2.81 -9.89
N GLN A 25 -1.95 -1.66 -10.16
CA GLN A 25 -2.51 -1.29 -11.46
C GLN A 25 -2.02 0.09 -11.91
N VAL A 26 -1.88 0.25 -13.22
CA VAL A 26 -1.55 1.53 -13.86
C VAL A 26 -2.85 2.24 -14.20
N MET A 27 -3.01 3.43 -13.65
CA MET A 27 -4.16 4.29 -13.91
C MET A 27 -4.01 4.97 -15.27
N ARG A 28 -5.13 5.42 -15.86
CA ARG A 28 -5.12 6.16 -17.13
C ARG A 28 -4.29 7.46 -17.07
N SER A 29 -4.15 8.04 -15.87
CA SER A 29 -3.29 9.20 -15.60
C SER A 29 -1.79 8.91 -15.67
N GLY A 30 -1.40 7.62 -15.67
CA GLY A 30 -0.02 7.17 -15.55
C GLY A 30 0.44 6.89 -14.11
N ASP A 31 -0.42 7.13 -13.12
CA ASP A 31 -0.15 6.82 -11.72
C ASP A 31 -0.28 5.32 -11.44
N ILE A 32 0.36 4.85 -10.36
CA ILE A 32 0.24 3.46 -9.91
C ILE A 32 -0.54 3.40 -8.63
N ARG A 33 -1.52 2.49 -8.60
CA ARG A 33 -2.44 2.31 -7.49
C ARG A 33 -2.47 0.84 -7.08
N ALA A 34 -2.52 0.58 -5.79
CA ALA A 34 -2.90 -0.72 -5.25
C ALA A 34 -3.95 -0.47 -4.18
N ASP A 35 -5.11 -1.08 -4.33
CA ASP A 35 -6.19 -0.98 -3.37
C ASP A 35 -6.10 -2.14 -2.37
N LEU A 36 -6.34 -1.83 -1.09
CA LEU A 36 -6.43 -2.81 -0.02
C LEU A 36 -7.84 -2.79 0.54
N ASP A 37 -8.60 -3.85 0.25
CA ASP A 37 -9.91 -4.07 0.82
C ASP A 37 -9.75 -4.80 2.16
N VAL A 38 -10.27 -4.21 3.23
CA VAL A 38 -10.30 -4.81 4.59
C VAL A 38 -11.76 -5.11 4.94
N PRO A 39 -12.27 -6.31 4.63
CA PRO A 39 -13.70 -6.60 4.66
C PRO A 39 -14.30 -6.65 6.07
N GLU A 40 -13.51 -7.03 7.06
CA GLU A 40 -13.93 -7.10 8.46
C GLU A 40 -12.99 -6.28 9.33
N ILE A 41 -13.50 -5.14 9.81
CA ILE A 41 -12.78 -4.30 10.75
C ILE A 41 -13.35 -4.60 12.14
N GLY A 42 -12.71 -5.52 12.86
CA GLY A 42 -13.08 -5.91 14.24
C GLY A 42 -12.09 -5.38 15.29
N ARG A 43 -12.34 -5.60 16.59
CA ARG A 43 -11.45 -5.13 17.69
C ARG A 43 -9.96 -5.47 17.49
N SER A 44 -9.64 -6.57 16.81
CA SER A 44 -8.28 -6.97 16.46
C SER A 44 -7.54 -6.00 15.52
N TYR A 45 -8.23 -5.04 14.91
CA TYR A 45 -7.67 -4.02 14.03
C TYR A 45 -7.39 -2.68 14.73
N GLN A 46 -7.79 -2.51 16.00
CA GLN A 46 -7.61 -1.25 16.76
C GLN A 46 -6.14 -0.85 16.96
N SER A 47 -5.21 -1.78 16.75
CA SER A 47 -3.76 -1.55 16.75
C SER A 47 -3.09 -2.01 15.45
N LYS A 48 -3.86 -2.36 14.41
CA LYS A 48 -3.28 -2.79 13.14
C LYS A 48 -2.78 -1.59 12.36
N SER A 49 -1.65 -1.80 11.71
CA SER A 49 -1.04 -0.80 10.86
C SER A 49 -0.74 -1.38 9.48
N PHE A 50 -1.10 -0.62 8.47
CA PHE A 50 -0.89 -0.96 7.08
C PHE A 50 0.20 -0.06 6.52
N THR A 51 1.18 -0.67 5.88
CA THR A 51 2.25 0.03 5.19
C THR A 51 2.03 -0.10 3.69
N CYS A 52 1.85 1.03 3.02
CA CYS A 52 1.95 1.15 1.58
C CYS A 52 3.43 1.30 1.22
N GLU A 53 3.94 0.41 0.38
CA GLU A 53 5.31 0.42 -0.13
C GLU A 53 5.31 0.66 -1.64
N ALA A 54 6.01 1.70 -2.08
CA ALA A 54 6.25 2.00 -3.49
C ALA A 54 7.71 1.72 -3.85
N SER A 55 7.93 0.85 -4.83
CA SER A 55 9.26 0.45 -5.29
C SER A 55 9.35 0.45 -6.81
N ASN A 56 10.40 1.07 -7.37
CA ASN A 56 10.71 1.05 -8.79
C ASN A 56 11.92 0.16 -9.16
N ASN A 57 12.66 -0.33 -8.18
CA ASN A 57 13.81 -1.22 -8.37
C ASN A 57 14.17 -1.94 -7.05
N LYS A 58 15.11 -2.89 -7.11
CA LYS A 58 15.57 -3.66 -5.93
C LYS A 58 16.85 -3.08 -5.26
N GLN A 59 17.39 -1.99 -5.80
CA GLN A 59 18.68 -1.42 -5.38
C GLN A 59 18.51 -0.25 -4.39
N THR A 60 17.46 0.54 -4.54
CA THR A 60 17.15 1.68 -3.67
C THR A 60 16.10 1.30 -2.64
N GLN A 61 16.19 1.90 -1.46
CA GLN A 61 15.16 1.75 -0.43
C GLN A 61 13.80 2.20 -0.99
N PRO A 62 12.76 1.36 -0.84
CA PRO A 62 11.43 1.74 -1.30
C PRO A 62 10.84 2.83 -0.41
N LEU A 63 9.85 3.54 -0.95
CA LEU A 63 9.13 4.56 -0.20
C LEU A 63 8.02 3.90 0.61
N HIS A 64 7.94 4.24 1.90
CA HIS A 64 6.92 3.70 2.81
C HIS A 64 5.97 4.80 3.32
N LYS A 65 4.69 4.46 3.44
CA LYS A 65 3.69 5.23 4.18
C LYS A 65 2.88 4.30 5.07
N LYS A 66 2.81 4.63 6.36
CA LYS A 66 2.13 3.82 7.38
C LYS A 66 0.81 4.47 7.75
N ILE A 67 -0.25 3.67 7.80
CA ILE A 67 -1.61 4.07 8.17
C ILE A 67 -2.04 3.18 9.33
N GLY A 68 -2.48 3.79 10.43
CA GLY A 68 -3.11 3.06 11.54
C GLY A 68 -4.63 3.09 11.38
N LEU A 69 -5.30 1.98 11.70
CA LEU A 69 -6.75 1.97 11.84
C LEU A 69 -7.12 2.13 13.31
N SER A 70 -7.91 3.17 13.60
CA SER A 70 -8.56 3.35 14.90
C SER A 70 -10.07 3.24 14.72
N MET A 71 -10.70 2.31 15.44
CA MET A 71 -12.15 2.24 15.52
C MET A 71 -12.61 2.90 16.81
N ASN A 72 -13.39 3.96 16.66
CA ASN A 72 -14.20 4.50 17.75
C ASN A 72 -15.58 3.86 17.65
N CYS A 73 -15.91 3.00 18.59
CA CYS A 73 -17.30 2.55 18.80
C CYS A 73 -17.85 3.42 19.93
N GLU A 74 -18.63 4.45 19.58
CA GLU A 74 -19.46 5.20 20.54
C GLU A 74 -20.82 4.53 20.73
#